data_AF-A0A2Z2MDX0-F1
#
_entry.id   AF-A0A2Z2MDX0-F1
#
_cell.length_a   1.000
_cell.length_b   1.000
_cell.length_c   1.000
_cell.angle_alpha   90.00
_cell.angle_beta   90.00
_cell.angle_gamma   90.00
#
_symmetry.space_group_name_H-M   'P 1'
#
loop_
_entity.id
_entity.type
_entity.pdbx_description
1 polymer ?
#
loop_
_entity_poly.entity_id
_entity_poly.type
_entity_poly.pdbx_seq_one_letter_code
_entity_poly.pdbx_strand_id
1 'polypeptide(L)'
;MMLDVRGLKAPQPAVMIIEALGKLETGDTLEVIGDKPFVDLLPKLEEAGYQIEVKEVSGFFVLKVTKTENSKELKMEVKEECDDKLEEITEDTNVAKLLKAYPESLKILVKYGFSPLENPVMRKTLARTITLKGAKRLIGMSDERFREMMEELKGLRKR
;
A
#
# COMPACT_ATOMS: atom_id res chain seq x y z
N MET A 1 14.66 -18.56 -13.40
CA MET A 1 13.95 -18.42 -12.10
C MET A 1 12.44 -18.60 -12.32
N MET A 2 11.70 -19.15 -11.36
CA MET A 2 10.25 -19.32 -11.44
C MET A 2 9.55 -18.61 -10.27
N LEU A 3 8.43 -17.93 -10.53
CA LEU A 3 7.67 -17.13 -9.58
C LEU A 3 6.17 -17.40 -9.73
N ASP A 4 5.52 -17.79 -8.64
CA ASP A 4 4.08 -17.98 -8.60
C ASP A 4 3.41 -16.76 -7.97
N VAL A 5 2.49 -16.12 -8.70
CA VAL A 5 1.73 -14.95 -8.25
C VAL A 5 0.22 -15.20 -8.31
N ARG A 6 -0.20 -16.47 -8.31
CA ARG A 6 -1.62 -16.84 -8.35
C ARG A 6 -2.33 -16.44 -7.06
N GLY A 7 -3.60 -16.08 -7.16
CA GLY A 7 -4.45 -15.62 -6.06
C GLY A 7 -4.09 -14.26 -5.46
N LEU A 8 -2.99 -13.63 -5.93
CA LEU A 8 -2.58 -12.31 -5.46
C LEU A 8 -3.40 -11.20 -6.12
N LYS A 9 -3.79 -10.21 -5.32
CA LYS A 9 -4.45 -8.99 -5.81
C LYS A 9 -3.40 -7.95 -6.17
N ALA A 10 -3.65 -7.17 -7.23
CA ALA A 10 -2.81 -6.01 -7.56
C ALA A 10 -2.68 -5.09 -6.32
N PRO A 11 -1.52 -4.47 -6.06
CA PRO A 11 -0.29 -4.45 -6.89
C PRO A 11 0.74 -5.55 -6.58
N GLN A 12 0.43 -6.49 -5.65
CA GLN A 12 1.41 -7.48 -5.15
C GLN A 12 2.12 -8.29 -6.25
N PRO A 13 1.44 -8.83 -7.29
CA PRO A 13 2.11 -9.54 -8.38
C PRO A 13 3.19 -8.70 -9.06
N ALA A 14 2.91 -7.43 -9.32
CA ALA A 14 3.81 -6.54 -10.05
C ALA A 14 5.11 -6.28 -9.27
N VAL A 15 4.99 -6.07 -7.96
CA VAL A 15 6.14 -5.84 -7.08
C VAL A 15 7.07 -7.06 -7.08
N MET A 16 6.50 -8.26 -6.91
CA MET A 16 7.30 -9.49 -6.87
C MET A 16 8.04 -9.75 -8.18
N ILE A 17 7.38 -9.51 -9.32
CA ILE A 17 7.98 -9.67 -10.65
C ILE A 17 9.17 -8.72 -10.80
N ILE A 18 9.00 -7.45 -10.44
CA ILE A 18 10.04 -6.42 -10.60
C ILE A 18 11.23 -6.66 -9.67
N GLU A 19 10.98 -7.02 -8.40
CA GLU A 19 12.04 -7.41 -7.48
C GLU A 19 12.83 -8.64 -7.98
N ALA A 20 12.13 -9.63 -8.54
CA ALA A 20 12.78 -10.79 -9.12
C ALA A 20 13.66 -10.39 -10.30
N LEU A 21 13.14 -9.58 -11.24
CA LEU A 21 13.90 -9.06 -12.39
C LEU A 21 15.14 -8.25 -11.99
N GLY A 22 15.05 -7.49 -10.90
CA GLY A 22 16.19 -6.76 -10.33
C GLY A 22 17.33 -7.68 -9.85
N LYS A 23 17.00 -8.90 -9.42
CA LYS A 23 17.97 -9.90 -8.92
C LYS A 23 18.58 -10.78 -10.03
N LEU A 24 18.04 -10.73 -11.25
CA LEU A 24 18.53 -11.53 -12.38
C LEU A 24 19.77 -10.92 -13.02
N GLU A 25 20.62 -11.78 -13.58
CA GLU A 25 21.76 -11.36 -14.40
C GLU A 25 21.35 -11.22 -15.87
N THR A 26 22.17 -10.56 -16.69
CA THR A 26 21.90 -10.43 -18.13
C THR A 26 21.94 -11.80 -18.80
N GLY A 27 20.85 -12.17 -19.49
CA GLY A 27 20.66 -13.48 -20.11
C GLY A 27 19.78 -14.44 -19.30
N ASP A 28 19.44 -14.10 -18.04
CA ASP A 28 18.52 -14.90 -17.23
C ASP A 28 17.06 -14.70 -17.64
N THR A 29 16.27 -15.77 -17.46
CA THR A 29 14.82 -15.79 -17.68
C THR A 29 14.05 -16.00 -16.38
N LEU A 30 13.02 -15.18 -16.16
CA LEU A 30 12.01 -15.32 -15.11
C LEU A 30 10.70 -15.82 -15.69
N GLU A 31 10.19 -16.92 -15.16
CA GLU A 31 8.88 -17.47 -15.49
C GLU A 31 7.89 -17.13 -14.39
N VAL A 32 6.82 -16.44 -14.73
CA VAL A 32 5.79 -15.95 -13.80
C VAL A 32 4.47 -16.63 -14.12
N ILE A 33 3.82 -17.24 -13.13
CA ILE A 33 2.50 -17.86 -13.29
C ILE A 33 1.45 -17.05 -12.54
N GLY A 34 0.39 -16.63 -13.23
CA GLY A 34 -0.72 -15.92 -12.61
C GLY A 34 -2.08 -16.27 -13.21
N ASP A 35 -3.15 -15.92 -12.49
CA ASP A 35 -4.54 -16.10 -12.94
C ASP A 35 -5.01 -15.03 -13.95
N LYS A 36 -4.14 -14.06 -14.30
CA LYS A 36 -4.49 -12.90 -15.14
C LYS A 36 -3.42 -12.63 -16.20
N PRO A 37 -3.76 -12.07 -17.37
CA PRO A 37 -2.85 -11.87 -18.51
C PRO A 37 -1.79 -10.76 -18.36
N PHE A 38 -1.56 -10.23 -17.16
CA PHE A 38 -0.53 -9.21 -16.87
C PHE A 38 -0.55 -7.96 -17.78
N VAL A 39 -1.71 -7.57 -18.32
CA VAL A 39 -1.85 -6.52 -19.35
C VAL A 39 -1.19 -5.18 -19.01
N ASP A 40 -1.17 -4.78 -17.74
CA ASP A 40 -0.52 -3.54 -17.27
C ASP A 40 1.01 -3.61 -17.18
N LEU A 41 1.57 -4.82 -17.10
CA LEU A 41 3.01 -5.06 -16.94
C LEU A 41 3.71 -5.25 -18.28
N LEU A 42 3.06 -5.88 -19.25
CA LEU A 42 3.61 -6.11 -20.59
C LEU A 42 4.23 -4.83 -21.20
N PRO A 43 3.50 -3.69 -21.32
CA PRO A 43 4.07 -2.50 -21.93
C PRO A 43 5.29 -1.96 -21.16
N LYS A 44 5.26 -2.03 -19.83
CA LYS A 44 6.37 -1.55 -18.98
C LYS A 44 7.63 -2.39 -19.16
N LEU A 45 7.47 -3.71 -19.30
CA LEU A 45 8.57 -4.64 -19.52
C LEU A 45 9.18 -4.44 -20.91
N GLU A 46 8.34 -4.27 -21.94
CA GLU A 46 8.82 -3.97 -23.31
C GLU A 46 9.51 -2.61 -23.38
N GLU A 47 8.92 -1.57 -22.81
CA GLU A 47 9.54 -0.23 -22.75
C GLU A 47 10.86 -0.23 -21.98
N ALA A 48 10.97 -1.06 -20.95
CA ALA A 48 12.21 -1.23 -20.22
C ALA A 48 13.23 -2.12 -20.94
N GLY A 49 12.91 -2.69 -22.10
CA GLY A 49 13.85 -3.45 -22.92
C GLY A 49 13.97 -4.93 -22.55
N TYR A 50 13.05 -5.47 -21.74
CA TYR A 50 13.00 -6.90 -21.44
C TYR A 50 12.34 -7.66 -22.60
N GLN A 51 12.81 -8.89 -22.84
CA GLN A 51 12.16 -9.77 -23.80
C GLN A 51 11.06 -10.55 -23.11
N ILE A 52 9.81 -10.36 -23.52
CA ILE A 52 8.64 -11.00 -22.90
C ILE A 52 8.00 -12.06 -23.81
N GLU A 53 7.49 -13.14 -23.23
CA GLU A 53 6.70 -14.16 -23.90
C GLU A 53 5.55 -14.60 -23.00
N VAL A 54 4.30 -14.46 -23.46
CA VAL A 54 3.10 -14.88 -22.69
C VAL A 54 2.51 -16.13 -23.31
N LYS A 55 2.20 -17.13 -22.47
CA LYS A 55 1.53 -18.37 -22.85
C LYS A 55 0.36 -18.63 -21.93
N GLU A 56 -0.78 -18.99 -22.51
CA GLU A 56 -1.94 -19.46 -21.75
C GLU A 56 -1.90 -20.99 -21.67
N VAL A 57 -1.94 -21.53 -20.45
CA VAL A 57 -1.91 -22.98 -20.21
C VAL A 57 -2.98 -23.33 -19.17
N SER A 58 -4.00 -24.09 -19.58
CA SER A 58 -5.08 -24.57 -18.69
C SER A 58 -5.77 -23.46 -17.89
N GLY A 59 -5.96 -22.28 -18.48
CA GLY A 59 -6.59 -21.12 -17.84
C GLY A 59 -5.66 -20.27 -16.96
N PHE A 60 -4.37 -20.61 -16.85
CA PHE A 60 -3.35 -19.77 -16.22
C PHE A 60 -2.50 -19.08 -17.28
N PHE A 61 -2.02 -17.88 -16.94
CA PHE A 61 -1.11 -17.12 -17.78
C PHE A 61 0.31 -17.29 -17.27
N VAL A 62 1.18 -17.77 -18.15
CA VAL A 62 2.61 -17.93 -17.91
C VAL A 62 3.32 -16.83 -18.68
N LEU A 63 3.88 -15.85 -17.96
CA LEU A 63 4.70 -14.77 -18.50
C LEU A 63 6.17 -15.15 -18.31
N LYS A 64 6.92 -15.32 -19.41
CA LYS A 64 8.37 -15.42 -19.39
C LYS A 64 8.98 -14.07 -19.70
N VAL A 65 9.95 -13.67 -18.90
CA VAL A 65 10.67 -12.40 -19.06
C VAL A 65 12.16 -12.69 -19.04
N THR A 66 12.85 -12.42 -20.13
CA THR A 66 14.31 -12.57 -20.24
C THR A 66 14.97 -11.21 -20.13
N LYS A 67 15.95 -11.09 -19.22
CA LYS A 67 16.75 -9.88 -19.04
C LYS A 67 17.79 -9.80 -20.17
N THR A 68 17.74 -8.72 -20.92
CA THR A 68 18.65 -8.43 -22.03
C THR A 68 19.66 -7.36 -21.61
N GLU A 69 20.70 -7.15 -22.42
CA GLU A 69 21.67 -6.06 -22.21
C GLU A 69 21.04 -4.65 -22.29
N ASN A 70 19.92 -4.52 -23.00
CA ASN A 70 19.15 -3.29 -23.14
C ASN A 70 18.12 -3.10 -22.01
N SER A 71 18.00 -4.08 -21.11
CA SER A 71 17.03 -4.05 -20.03
C SER A 71 17.43 -3.01 -18.99
N LYS A 72 16.62 -1.97 -18.83
CA LYS A 72 16.76 -1.01 -17.73
C LYS A 72 16.12 -1.58 -16.48
N GLU A 73 16.74 -1.36 -15.33
CA GLU A 73 16.13 -1.70 -14.04
C GLU A 73 14.81 -0.94 -13.90
N LEU A 74 13.70 -1.68 -13.93
CA LEU A 74 12.38 -1.15 -13.65
C LEU A 74 12.32 -0.77 -12.18
N LYS A 75 12.55 0.50 -11.89
CA LYS A 75 12.15 1.07 -10.61
C LYS A 75 10.67 1.38 -10.72
N MET A 76 9.80 0.39 -10.53
CA MET A 76 8.47 0.75 -10.08
C MET A 76 8.65 1.39 -8.71
N GLU A 77 8.35 2.67 -8.61
CA GLU A 77 7.86 3.22 -7.37
C GLU A 77 6.72 2.30 -6.96
N VAL A 78 6.96 1.51 -5.93
CA VAL A 78 5.91 0.78 -5.24
C VAL A 78 5.01 1.88 -4.71
N LYS A 79 3.99 2.28 -5.49
CA LYS A 79 2.72 2.61 -4.88
C LYS A 79 2.27 1.29 -4.28
N GLU A 80 2.80 1.03 -3.08
CA GLU A 80 2.05 0.28 -2.10
C GLU A 80 0.64 0.83 -2.24
N GLU A 81 -0.35 -0.03 -2.33
CA GLU A 81 -1.70 0.40 -1.98
C GLU A 81 -1.76 0.58 -0.44
N CYS A 82 -0.83 1.37 0.07
CA CYS A 82 -0.94 2.23 1.21
C CYS A 82 -1.12 3.60 0.56
N ASP A 83 -2.34 3.93 0.13
CA ASP A 83 -2.69 5.34 0.01
C ASP A 83 -2.71 5.90 1.44
N ASP A 84 -1.50 6.20 1.93
CA ASP A 84 -1.17 6.70 3.25
C ASP A 84 -0.50 8.07 3.15
N LYS A 85 -0.56 8.71 1.98
CA LYS A 85 -0.45 10.16 1.91
C LYS A 85 -1.78 10.75 2.32
N LEU A 86 -2.00 10.86 3.63
CA LEU A 86 -2.98 11.81 4.16
C LEU A 86 -2.50 13.22 3.82
N GLU A 87 -2.95 13.75 2.68
CA GLU A 87 -2.65 15.12 2.22
C GLU A 87 -3.17 16.16 3.22
N GLU A 88 -4.28 15.85 3.90
CA GLU A 88 -4.87 16.67 4.94
C GLU A 88 -5.52 15.82 6.05
N ILE A 89 -5.31 16.21 7.31
CA ILE A 89 -6.06 15.68 8.45
C ILE A 89 -7.35 16.49 8.60
N THR A 90 -8.45 15.90 8.15
CA THR A 90 -9.82 16.44 8.23
C THR A 90 -10.66 15.66 9.24
N GLU A 91 -11.83 16.18 9.61
CA GLU A 91 -12.75 15.46 10.51
C GLU A 91 -13.24 14.12 9.94
N ASP A 92 -13.29 13.99 8.62
CA ASP A 92 -13.65 12.75 7.91
C ASP A 92 -12.47 11.79 7.72
N THR A 93 -11.28 12.15 8.21
CA THR A 93 -10.11 11.27 8.17
C THR A 93 -10.37 10.01 8.99
N ASN A 94 -10.12 8.85 8.37
CA ASN A 94 -10.23 7.55 9.02
C ASN A 94 -9.13 7.40 10.08
N VAL A 95 -9.50 6.95 11.28
CA VAL A 95 -8.58 6.89 12.42
C VAL A 95 -7.47 5.86 12.18
N ALA A 96 -7.75 4.73 11.52
CA ALA A 96 -6.72 3.75 11.19
C ALA A 96 -5.72 4.29 10.17
N LYS A 97 -6.17 5.09 9.19
CA LYS A 97 -5.26 5.78 8.25
C LYS A 97 -4.38 6.79 8.98
N LEU A 98 -4.96 7.59 9.87
CA LEU A 98 -4.23 8.58 10.68
C LEU A 98 -3.12 7.93 11.52
N LEU A 99 -3.45 6.83 12.21
CA LEU A 99 -2.52 6.10 13.07
C LEU A 99 -1.41 5.38 12.29
N LYS A 100 -1.66 5.06 11.03
CA LYS A 100 -0.69 4.46 10.13
C LYS A 100 0.30 5.50 9.60
N ALA A 101 -0.21 6.65 9.18
CA ALA A 101 0.61 7.77 8.72
C ALA A 101 1.40 8.44 9.86
N TYR A 102 0.76 8.61 11.01
CA TYR A 102 1.32 9.29 12.17
C TYR A 102 1.13 8.43 13.42
N PRO A 103 2.05 7.50 13.74
CA PRO A 103 1.91 6.66 14.94
C PRO A 103 1.89 7.47 16.25
N GLU A 104 2.47 8.68 16.24
CA GLU A 104 2.44 9.61 17.38
C GLU A 104 1.05 10.20 17.65
N SER A 105 0.17 10.23 16.64
CA SER A 105 -1.23 10.70 16.79
C SER A 105 -2.00 9.89 17.82
N LEU A 106 -1.62 8.63 18.07
CA LEU A 106 -2.21 7.80 19.11
C LEU A 106 -2.15 8.47 20.48
N LYS A 107 -0.99 9.04 20.85
CA LYS A 107 -0.80 9.67 22.17
C LYS A 107 -1.74 10.86 22.34
N ILE A 108 -1.94 11.63 21.27
CA ILE A 108 -2.85 12.76 21.23
C ILE A 108 -4.28 12.25 21.39
N LEU A 109 -4.71 11.28 20.58
CA LEU A 109 -6.06 10.71 20.69
C LEU A 109 -6.36 10.21 22.12
N VAL A 110 -5.43 9.49 22.73
CA VAL A 110 -5.60 8.99 24.10
C VAL A 110 -5.70 10.12 25.13
N LYS A 111 -4.86 11.15 25.00
CA LYS A 111 -4.92 12.38 25.83
C LYS A 111 -6.30 13.05 25.78
N TYR A 112 -6.97 12.99 24.63
CA TYR A 112 -8.29 13.58 24.41
C TYR A 112 -9.47 12.61 24.72
N GLY A 113 -9.21 11.44 25.29
CA GLY A 113 -10.25 10.51 25.75
C GLY A 113 -10.49 9.30 24.85
N PHE A 114 -9.66 9.08 23.82
CA PHE A 114 -9.72 7.89 22.98
C PHE A 114 -8.91 6.71 23.54
N SER A 115 -8.94 6.48 24.85
CA SER A 115 -8.26 5.37 25.52
C SER A 115 -8.50 3.98 24.91
N PRO A 116 -9.69 3.64 24.35
CA PRO A 116 -9.89 2.35 23.69
C PRO A 116 -8.89 2.08 22.54
N LEU A 117 -8.33 3.11 21.92
CA LEU A 117 -7.35 2.96 20.84
C LEU A 117 -5.94 2.55 21.33
N GLU A 118 -5.67 2.62 22.63
CA GLU A 118 -4.44 2.08 23.23
C GLU A 118 -4.37 0.57 23.04
N ASN A 119 -5.50 -0.11 23.15
CA ASN A 119 -5.55 -1.55 22.96
C ASN A 119 -5.32 -1.90 21.48
N PRO A 120 -4.29 -2.70 21.15
CA PRO A 120 -3.95 -3.03 19.76
C PRO A 120 -5.05 -3.77 19.01
N VAL A 121 -5.92 -4.51 19.70
CA VAL A 121 -7.07 -5.19 19.10
C VAL A 121 -8.11 -4.16 18.66
N MET A 122 -8.51 -3.27 19.57
CA MET A 122 -9.45 -2.18 19.30
C MET A 122 -8.93 -1.20 18.26
N ARG A 123 -7.61 -0.97 18.23
CA ARG A 123 -6.96 -0.17 17.20
C ARG A 123 -7.13 -0.77 15.82
N LYS A 124 -7.06 -2.09 15.67
CA LYS A 124 -7.21 -2.75 14.37
C LYS A 124 -8.68 -2.89 13.94
N THR A 125 -9.61 -2.90 14.89
CA THR A 125 -11.05 -3.05 14.63
C THR A 125 -11.77 -1.71 14.59
N LEU A 126 -11.89 -1.02 15.74
CA LEU A 126 -12.64 0.23 15.87
C LEU A 126 -12.04 1.34 15.00
N ALA A 127 -10.72 1.53 15.02
CA ALA A 127 -10.09 2.63 14.27
C ALA A 127 -10.32 2.52 12.75
N ARG A 128 -10.51 1.31 12.23
CA ARG A 128 -10.73 1.08 10.80
C ARG A 128 -12.16 1.45 10.38
N THR A 129 -13.10 1.40 11.31
CA THR A 129 -14.53 1.63 11.07
C THR A 129 -14.99 3.07 11.34
N ILE A 130 -14.17 3.90 12.00
CA ILE A 130 -14.57 5.24 12.42
C ILE A 130 -13.65 6.33 11.84
N THR A 131 -14.23 7.51 11.64
CA THR A 131 -13.50 8.76 11.35
C THR A 131 -13.28 9.58 12.62
N LEU A 132 -12.45 10.62 12.58
CA LEU A 132 -12.26 11.52 13.73
C LEU A 132 -13.59 12.14 14.21
N LYS A 133 -14.47 12.51 13.26
CA LYS A 133 -15.83 12.96 13.53
C LYS A 133 -16.70 11.89 14.20
N GLY A 134 -16.63 10.65 13.70
CA GLY A 134 -17.31 9.51 14.31
C GLY A 134 -16.81 9.26 15.74
N ALA A 135 -15.51 9.38 15.93
CA ALA A 135 -14.85 9.24 17.22
C ALA A 135 -15.35 10.30 18.20
N LYS A 136 -15.39 11.59 17.82
CA LYS A 136 -15.98 12.70 18.60
C LYS A 136 -17.39 12.38 19.10
N ARG A 137 -18.24 11.85 18.22
CA ARG A 137 -19.62 11.46 18.55
C ARG A 137 -19.69 10.32 19.55
N LEU A 138 -18.81 9.33 19.43
CA LEU A 138 -18.78 8.16 20.32
C LEU A 138 -18.40 8.52 21.75
N ILE A 139 -17.46 9.46 21.93
CA ILE A 139 -17.00 9.89 23.25
C ILE A 139 -17.76 11.10 23.81
N GLY A 140 -18.72 11.66 23.06
CA GLY A 140 -19.48 12.83 23.47
C GLY A 140 -18.63 14.10 23.65
N MET A 141 -17.58 14.26 22.84
CA MET A 141 -16.65 15.38 22.97
C MET A 141 -17.24 16.69 22.41
N SER A 142 -17.10 17.78 23.17
CA SER A 142 -17.48 19.14 22.75
C SER A 142 -16.66 19.63 21.56
N ASP A 143 -17.26 20.50 20.73
CA ASP A 143 -16.62 21.10 19.56
C ASP A 143 -15.31 21.83 19.87
N GLU A 144 -15.24 22.50 21.02
CA GLU A 144 -14.06 23.25 21.46
C GLU A 144 -12.86 22.32 21.69
N ARG A 145 -13.05 21.27 22.50
CA ARG A 145 -12.04 20.22 22.74
C ARG A 145 -11.63 19.47 21.47
N PHE A 146 -12.57 19.25 20.56
CA PHE A 146 -12.28 18.59 19.29
C PHE A 146 -11.38 19.45 18.39
N ARG A 147 -11.58 20.77 18.36
CA ARG A 147 -10.72 21.69 17.60
C ARG A 147 -9.30 21.73 18.15
N GLU A 148 -9.14 21.78 19.47
CA GLU A 148 -7.83 21.72 20.12
C GLU A 148 -7.08 20.44 19.73
N MET A 149 -7.77 19.29 19.77
CA MET A 149 -7.19 18.02 19.33
C MET A 149 -6.78 18.05 17.86
N MET A 150 -7.63 18.58 16.98
CA MET A 150 -7.34 18.67 15.55
C MET A 150 -6.13 19.56 15.25
N GLU A 151 -5.94 20.64 16.02
CA GLU A 151 -4.77 21.51 15.90
C GLU A 151 -3.48 20.78 16.29
N GLU A 152 -3.50 20.03 17.41
CA GLU A 152 -2.37 19.19 17.83
C GLU A 152 -2.04 18.10 16.78
N LEU A 153 -3.08 17.46 16.23
CA LEU A 153 -2.91 16.45 15.16
C LEU A 153 -2.30 17.06 13.89
N LYS A 154 -2.75 18.25 13.48
CA LYS A 154 -2.18 18.98 12.33
C LYS A 154 -0.75 19.45 12.60
N GLY A 155 -0.38 19.68 13.86
CA GLY A 155 1.00 19.99 14.28
C GLY A 155 2.01 18.88 13.99
N LEU A 156 1.57 17.62 13.95
CA LEU A 156 2.42 16.46 13.61
C LEU A 156 2.94 16.49 12.17
N ARG A 157 2.29 17.25 11.28
CA ARG A 157 2.71 17.40 9.87
C ARG A 157 3.97 18.26 9.70
N LYS A 158 4.35 19.04 10.72
CA LYS A 158 5.39 20.09 10.63
C LYS A 158 6.80 19.66 11.06
N ARG A 159 7.09 18.37 11.17
CA ARG A 159 8.43 17.87 11.56
C ARG A 159 9.03 16.94 10.52
#